data_AF-A0A2T4UJW6-F1
#
_entry.id   AF-A0A2T4UJW6-F1
#
_cell.length_a   1.000
_cell.length_b   1.000
_cell.length_c   1.000
_cell.angle_alpha   90.00
_cell.angle_beta   90.00
_cell.angle_gamma   90.00
#
_symmetry.space_group_name_H-M   'P 1'
#
loop_
_entity.id
_entity.type
_entity.pdbx_description
1 polymer ?
#
loop_
_entity_poly.entity_id
_entity_poly.type
_entity_poly.pdbx_seq_one_letter_code
_entity_poly.pdbx_strand_id
1 'polypeptide(L)'
;MGIGWMILIFFGGLLVFFFLLGKLTWGTGADLVDWDPSGRQQAKMDLEAQDSADLLEITNRRRRAAGLQELGEHDVIHEIARKRRGEKPGDVPPATPQDLRDDPDW
;
A
#
# COMPACT_ATOMS: atom_id res chain seq x y z
N MET A 1 52.08 -29.36 -7.91
CA MET A 1 50.65 -29.00 -8.09
C MET A 1 50.58 -27.62 -8.70
N GLY A 2 49.98 -27.47 -9.88
CA GLY A 2 49.85 -26.17 -10.55
C GLY A 2 48.67 -25.37 -10.03
N ILE A 3 48.69 -24.05 -10.27
CA ILE A 3 47.61 -23.11 -9.91
C ILE A 3 46.23 -23.60 -10.39
N GLY A 4 46.17 -24.27 -11.56
CA GLY A 4 44.92 -24.86 -12.07
C GLY A 4 44.29 -25.90 -11.14
N TRP A 5 45.08 -26.70 -10.44
CA TRP A 5 44.56 -27.67 -9.47
C TRP A 5 44.01 -26.99 -8.20
N MET A 6 44.63 -25.89 -7.78
CA MET A 6 44.14 -25.10 -6.65
C MET A 6 42.79 -24.46 -6.95
N ILE A 7 42.60 -23.94 -8.16
CA ILE A 7 41.32 -23.37 -8.61
C ILE A 7 40.22 -24.43 -8.60
N LEU A 8 40.50 -25.62 -9.15
CA LEU A 8 39.50 -26.71 -9.18
C LEU A 8 39.09 -27.16 -7.78
N ILE A 9 40.03 -27.26 -6.84
CA ILE A 9 39.73 -27.62 -5.44
C ILE A 9 38.91 -26.53 -4.76
N PHE A 10 39.27 -25.25 -4.97
CA PHE A 10 38.55 -24.12 -4.39
C PHE A 10 37.10 -24.04 -4.89
N PHE A 11 36.89 -24.08 -6.21
CA PHE A 11 35.55 -24.02 -6.79
C PHE A 11 34.74 -25.28 -6.48
N GLY A 12 35.37 -26.46 -6.50
CA GLY A 12 34.72 -27.71 -6.11
C GLY A 12 34.28 -27.68 -4.65
N GLY A 13 35.13 -27.20 -3.75
CA GLY A 13 34.81 -27.03 -2.33
C GLY A 13 33.69 -26.02 -2.10
N LEU A 14 33.71 -24.90 -2.83
CA LEU A 14 32.66 -23.88 -2.78
C LEU A 14 31.31 -24.43 -3.23
N LEU A 15 31.27 -25.22 -4.31
CA LEU A 15 30.06 -25.86 -4.81
C LEU A 15 29.49 -26.85 -3.80
N VAL A 16 30.33 -27.69 -3.20
CA VAL A 16 29.94 -28.64 -2.16
C VAL A 16 29.46 -27.90 -0.91
N PHE A 17 30.10 -26.80 -0.53
CA PHE A 17 29.70 -25.96 0.60
C PHE A 17 28.30 -25.37 0.40
N PHE A 18 28.02 -24.77 -0.76
CA PHE A 18 26.67 -24.25 -1.07
C PHE A 18 25.62 -25.37 -1.13
N PHE A 19 25.98 -26.54 -1.66
CA PHE A 19 25.11 -27.70 -1.68
C PHE A 19 24.77 -28.21 -0.27
N LEU A 20 25.76 -28.26 0.63
CA LEU A 20 25.55 -28.60 2.04
C LEU A 20 24.71 -27.56 2.77
N LEU A 21 24.93 -26.27 2.50
CA LEU A 21 24.09 -25.20 3.03
C LEU A 21 22.63 -25.39 2.63
N GLY A 22 22.35 -25.65 1.35
CA GLY A 22 20.99 -25.89 0.87
C GLY A 22 20.33 -27.14 1.48
N LYS A 23 21.10 -28.18 1.80
CA LYS A 23 20.59 -29.40 2.44
C LYS A 23 20.36 -29.21 3.95
N LEU A 24 21.18 -28.40 4.62
CA LEU A 24 21.10 -28.16 6.06
C LEU A 24 20.08 -27.08 6.42
N THR A 25 19.82 -26.13 5.53
CA THR A 25 18.67 -25.22 5.66
C THR A 25 17.39 -26.00 5.38
N TRP A 26 16.83 -26.61 6.43
CA TRP A 26 15.44 -27.07 6.43
C TRP A 26 14.54 -25.86 6.16
N GLY A 27 13.92 -25.84 4.98
CA GLY A 27 13.06 -24.76 4.52
C GLY A 27 13.72 -23.98 3.38
N THR A 28 13.43 -24.39 2.16
CA THR A 28 13.56 -23.54 0.98
C THR A 28 12.84 -22.23 1.26
N GLY A 29 13.51 -21.08 1.09
CA GLY A 29 12.90 -19.75 1.27
C GLY A 29 11.61 -19.51 0.45
N ALA A 30 11.32 -20.43 -0.48
CA ALA A 30 10.07 -20.52 -1.22
C ALA A 30 8.84 -20.88 -0.36
N ASP A 31 9.01 -21.60 0.77
CA ASP A 31 7.91 -21.92 1.70
C ASP A 31 7.58 -20.77 2.67
N LEU A 32 8.41 -19.71 2.72
CA LEU A 32 8.07 -18.52 3.51
C LEU A 32 7.05 -17.62 2.82
N VAL A 33 6.84 -17.78 1.52
CA VAL A 33 5.94 -16.95 0.72
C VAL A 33 4.74 -17.80 0.32
N ASP A 34 3.79 -17.93 1.24
CA ASP A 34 2.46 -18.46 0.95
C ASP A 34 1.70 -17.43 0.08
N TRP A 35 2.04 -17.40 -1.21
CA TRP A 35 1.48 -16.46 -2.17
C TRP A 35 0.07 -16.91 -2.57
N ASP A 36 -0.92 -16.53 -1.76
CA ASP A 36 -2.33 -16.63 -2.15
C ASP A 36 -2.83 -15.26 -2.67
N PRO A 37 -3.03 -15.09 -3.99
CA PRO A 37 -3.53 -13.84 -4.55
C PRO A 37 -5.01 -13.60 -4.22
N SER A 38 -5.77 -14.63 -3.89
CA SER A 38 -7.22 -14.54 -3.71
C SER A 38 -7.61 -14.07 -2.31
N GLY A 39 -7.03 -14.67 -1.25
CA GLY A 39 -7.21 -14.21 0.14
C GLY A 39 -6.64 -12.81 0.40
N ARG A 40 -5.57 -12.44 -0.33
CA ARG A 40 -5.03 -11.07 -0.28
C ARG A 40 -5.98 -10.02 -0.81
N GLN A 41 -6.90 -10.33 -1.73
CA GLN A 41 -7.74 -9.29 -2.33
C GLN A 41 -8.77 -8.74 -1.33
N GLN A 42 -9.48 -9.60 -0.59
CA GLN A 42 -10.43 -9.14 0.43
C GLN A 42 -9.73 -8.43 1.57
N ALA A 43 -8.65 -9.03 2.11
CA ALA A 43 -7.86 -8.40 3.17
C ALA A 43 -7.29 -7.04 2.73
N LYS A 44 -6.89 -6.89 1.47
CA LYS A 44 -6.42 -5.63 0.92
C LYS A 44 -7.55 -4.59 0.83
N MET A 45 -8.74 -4.98 0.41
CA MET A 45 -9.89 -4.05 0.37
C MET A 45 -10.27 -3.56 1.76
N ASP A 46 -10.27 -4.43 2.77
CA ASP A 46 -10.54 -4.05 4.16
C ASP A 46 -9.48 -3.09 4.70
N LEU A 47 -8.21 -3.35 4.39
CA LEU A 47 -7.09 -2.47 4.77
C LEU A 47 -7.16 -1.10 4.08
N GLU A 48 -7.51 -1.06 2.79
CA GLU A 48 -7.67 0.20 2.04
C GLU A 48 -8.85 1.04 2.56
N ALA A 49 -9.96 0.39 2.91
CA ALA A 49 -11.10 1.06 3.54
C ALA A 49 -10.74 1.64 4.92
N GLN A 50 -10.00 0.88 5.73
CA GLN A 50 -9.55 1.31 7.05
C GLN A 50 -8.55 2.47 6.96
N ASP A 51 -7.60 2.42 6.04
CA ASP A 51 -6.61 3.49 5.84
C ASP A 51 -7.30 4.82 5.45
N SER A 52 -8.30 4.75 4.57
CA SER A 52 -9.09 5.92 4.15
C SER A 52 -9.85 6.55 5.33
N ALA A 53 -10.42 5.72 6.21
CA ALA A 53 -11.12 6.18 7.42
C ALA A 53 -10.15 6.84 8.43
N ASP A 54 -8.96 6.28 8.62
CA ASP A 54 -7.94 6.81 9.52
C ASP A 54 -7.46 8.21 9.07
N LEU A 55 -7.24 8.38 7.76
CA LEU A 55 -6.86 9.69 7.19
C LEU A 55 -7.96 10.74 7.33
N LEU A 56 -9.23 10.35 7.16
CA LEU A 56 -10.37 11.23 7.39
C LEU A 56 -10.43 11.67 8.86
N GLU A 57 -10.25 10.73 9.79
CA GLU A 57 -10.27 11.03 11.23
C GLU A 57 -9.10 11.93 11.67
N ILE A 58 -7.90 11.73 11.13
CA ILE A 58 -6.75 12.63 11.36
C ILE A 58 -7.09 14.05 10.90
N THR A 59 -7.73 14.17 9.73
CA THR A 59 -8.15 15.47 9.18
C THR A 59 -9.21 16.11 10.06
N ASN A 60 -10.25 15.37 10.45
CA ASN A 60 -11.32 15.86 11.31
C ASN A 60 -10.82 16.21 12.71
N ARG A 61 -9.83 15.51 13.26
CA ARG A 61 -9.18 15.88 14.52
C ARG A 61 -8.55 17.28 14.42
N ARG A 62 -7.85 17.58 13.32
CA ARG A 62 -7.27 18.91 13.09
C ARG A 62 -8.34 19.98 12.89
N ARG A 63 -9.41 19.65 12.17
CA ARG A 63 -10.55 20.58 11.92
C ARG A 63 -11.31 20.89 13.20
N ARG A 64 -11.57 19.89 14.04
CA ARG A 64 -12.14 20.07 15.39
C ARG A 64 -11.30 21.00 16.25
N ALA A 65 -9.98 20.81 16.28
CA ALA A 65 -9.08 21.69 17.01
C ALA A 65 -9.10 23.14 16.49
N ALA A 66 -9.38 23.33 15.20
CA ALA A 66 -9.55 24.64 14.58
C ALA A 66 -10.98 25.20 14.66
N GLY A 67 -11.94 24.48 15.26
CA GLY A 67 -13.36 24.87 15.31
C GLY A 67 -14.06 24.83 13.94
N LEU A 68 -13.49 24.13 12.96
CA LEU A 68 -14.06 23.96 11.63
C LEU A 68 -15.02 22.76 11.60
N GLN A 69 -16.01 22.82 10.70
CA GLN A 69 -16.93 21.71 10.46
C GLN A 69 -16.18 20.47 9.96
N GLU A 70 -16.57 19.29 10.47
CA GLU A 70 -16.03 17.99 10.05
C GLU A 70 -16.36 17.70 8.58
N LEU A 71 -15.46 16.96 7.92
CA LEU A 71 -15.62 16.47 6.56
C LEU A 71 -16.11 15.03 6.59
N GLY A 72 -17.11 14.74 5.76
CA GLY A 72 -17.47 13.38 5.38
C GLY A 72 -16.66 12.90 4.17
N GLU A 73 -16.78 11.61 3.88
CA GLU A 73 -16.12 10.98 2.74
C GLU A 73 -16.54 11.60 1.40
N HIS A 74 -17.82 11.92 1.23
CA HIS A 74 -18.38 12.57 0.05
C HIS A 74 -17.77 13.97 -0.18
N ASP A 75 -17.54 14.74 0.89
CA ASP A 75 -16.91 16.06 0.79
C ASP A 75 -15.49 15.96 0.23
N VAL A 76 -14.75 14.95 0.67
CA VAL A 76 -13.37 14.69 0.23
C VAL A 76 -13.36 14.27 -1.23
N ILE A 77 -14.26 13.39 -1.65
CA ILE A 77 -14.40 12.96 -3.06
C ILE A 77 -14.69 14.16 -3.96
N HIS A 78 -15.64 15.01 -3.56
CA HIS A 78 -16.00 16.20 -4.32
C HIS A 78 -14.83 17.21 -4.40
N GLU A 79 -14.08 17.38 -3.32
CA GLU A 79 -12.88 18.23 -3.33
C GLU A 79 -11.79 17.66 -4.26
N ILE A 80 -11.57 16.34 -4.26
CA ILE A 80 -10.62 15.68 -5.17
C ILE A 80 -11.06 15.85 -6.63
N ALA A 81 -12.34 15.67 -6.92
CA ALA A 81 -12.90 15.86 -8.26
C ALA A 81 -12.69 17.31 -8.74
N ARG A 82 -12.94 18.29 -7.87
CA ARG A 82 -12.67 19.72 -8.12
C ARG A 82 -11.19 19.98 -8.42
N LYS A 83 -10.28 19.43 -7.60
CA LYS A 83 -8.82 19.56 -7.81
C LYS A 83 -8.37 18.94 -9.13
N ARG A 84 -8.91 17.77 -9.52
CA ARG A 84 -8.60 17.13 -10.81
C ARG A 84 -9.03 17.98 -12.00
N ARG A 85 -10.13 18.73 -11.88
CA ARG A 85 -10.60 19.69 -12.89
C ARG A 85 -9.77 20.98 -12.95
N GLY A 86 -8.78 21.14 -12.06
CA GLY A 86 -7.91 22.33 -12.00
C GLY A 86 -8.58 23.56 -11.39
N GLU A 87 -9.70 23.37 -10.72
CA GLU A 87 -10.56 24.43 -10.21
C GLU A 87 -10.10 24.89 -8.84
N LYS A 88 -9.94 26.21 -8.66
CA LYS A 88 -9.35 26.74 -7.42
C LYS A 88 -10.42 26.78 -6.32
N PRO A 89 -10.03 26.65 -5.04
CA PRO A 89 -10.96 26.59 -3.90
C PRO A 89 -11.93 27.79 -3.74
N GLY A 90 -11.74 28.88 -4.48
CA GLY A 90 -12.60 30.06 -4.45
C GLY A 90 -13.49 30.26 -5.69
N ASP A 91 -13.33 29.45 -6.74
CA ASP A 91 -14.06 29.63 -8.00
C ASP A 91 -15.46 28.99 -7.94
N VAL A 92 -15.65 27.98 -7.08
CA VAL A 92 -16.93 27.27 -6.91
C VAL A 92 -17.33 27.26 -5.45
N PRO A 93 -18.59 27.61 -5.13
CA PRO A 93 -19.12 27.51 -3.77
C PRO A 93 -18.84 26.11 -3.15
N PRO A 94 -18.70 26.02 -1.82
CA PRO A 94 -18.69 24.71 -1.18
C PRO A 94 -19.97 23.96 -1.57
N ALA A 95 -19.84 22.68 -1.95
CA ALA A 95 -21.00 21.86 -2.26
C ALA A 95 -21.86 21.76 -1.01
N THR A 96 -23.16 21.97 -1.14
CA THR A 96 -24.07 21.82 -0.01
C THR A 96 -24.32 20.33 0.25
N PRO A 97 -24.74 19.95 1.48
CA PRO A 97 -25.11 18.56 1.78
C PRO A 97 -26.22 17.99 0.89
N GLN A 98 -26.98 18.86 0.22
CA GLN A 98 -28.00 18.49 -0.76
C GLN A 98 -27.36 18.19 -2.12
N ASP A 99 -26.44 19.04 -2.59
CA ASP A 99 -25.70 18.83 -3.85
C ASP A 99 -24.93 17.50 -3.85
N LEU A 100 -24.33 17.14 -2.71
CA LEU A 100 -23.62 15.87 -2.52
C LEU A 100 -24.53 14.63 -2.53
N ARG A 101 -25.82 14.82 -2.23
CA ARG A 101 -26.81 13.74 -2.16
C ARG A 101 -27.48 13.48 -3.51
N ASP A 102 -27.48 14.49 -4.38
CA ASP A 102 -28.15 14.50 -5.68
C ASP A 102 -27.15 14.34 -6.87
N ASP A 103 -25.84 14.18 -6.59
CA ASP A 103 -24.78 13.96 -7.59
C ASP A 103 -24.96 12.59 -8.26
N PRO A 104 -25.16 12.51 -9.60
CA PRO A 104 -25.39 11.25 -10.31
C PRO A 104 -24.13 10.41 -10.54
N ASP A 105 -22.95 10.92 -10.20
CA ASP A 105 -21.65 10.33 -10.51
C ASP A 105 -21.19 9.27 -9.47
N TRP A 106 -22.12 8.72 -8.68
CA TRP A 106 -21.88 7.69 -7.66
C TRP A 106 -21.88 6.26 -8.21
#